data_AF-A0A918NTA8-F1
#
_entry.id   AF-A0A918NTA8-F1
#
_cell.length_a   1.000
_cell.length_b   1.000
_cell.length_c   1.000
_cell.angle_alpha   90.00
_cell.angle_beta   90.00
_cell.angle_gamma   90.00
#
_symmetry.space_group_name_H-M   'P 1'
#
loop_
_entity.id
_entity.type
_entity.pdbx_description
1 polymer ?
#
loop_
_entity_poly.entity_id
_entity_poly.type
_entity_poly.pdbx_seq_one_letter_code
_entity_poly.pdbx_strand_id
1 'polypeptide(L)'
;MTDRARVPRAVAALADPARLALEFRHGGPLMDPTMAGVQIWQVSITADGRPVGSLRAARGLWWKAVELRERLTDEGHFLAEVAQQLMEPDGSFTSDFDELVREPDRLLILDRCRMTPPWDDALTVAAVVTAVVDRLTDHHFVVVLPRGGASDNAGTRLLEQAGRVLDAVEFTDRLLVADTSTGPFEAAACRVRDRLIDRFRHGGVDRDDLAEEDWLENSEYRELTPRTAALLRLSLEQLSTEAWREAAALGDEPLPHGTGGLFGSLPPVTMSRDGAWRRRMARAFDDLAEDLDRGHAVPHCQGEEAALHLGIRRAQSIHRNRPRLLARAEEGLPAAARDYDWHACADLLFDERHDVQRLFTLTAPPQSAGDSGNDTDSSDTADAAHLDWFAAFDENRTRDPARGHRRP
;
A
#
# COMPACT_ATOMS: atom_id res chain seq x y z
N MET A 1 8.45 41.27 -31.94
CA MET A 1 8.80 40.10 -32.76
C MET A 1 10.14 39.59 -32.27
N THR A 2 10.13 38.73 -31.26
CA THR A 2 11.33 38.10 -30.73
C THR A 2 11.02 36.60 -30.68
N ASP A 3 11.72 35.90 -31.54
CA ASP A 3 11.66 34.49 -31.83
C ASP A 3 12.12 33.71 -30.59
N ARG A 4 11.17 33.10 -29.86
CA ARG A 4 11.49 32.14 -28.81
C ARG A 4 11.79 30.82 -29.50
N ALA A 5 13.09 30.59 -29.69
CA ALA A 5 13.66 29.33 -30.13
C ALA A 5 12.99 28.15 -29.40
N ARG A 6 12.26 27.34 -30.17
CA ARG A 6 11.78 26.02 -29.77
C ARG A 6 13.01 25.15 -29.55
N VAL A 7 13.39 24.95 -28.29
CA VAL A 7 14.37 23.92 -27.94
C VAL A 7 13.74 22.57 -28.28
N PRO A 8 14.36 21.72 -29.11
CA PRO A 8 13.84 20.39 -29.37
C PRO A 8 14.01 19.56 -28.10
N ARG A 9 12.90 19.24 -27.43
CA ARG A 9 12.84 18.33 -26.28
C ARG A 9 13.05 16.90 -26.79
N ALA A 10 14.31 16.55 -27.09
CA ALA A 10 14.71 15.16 -27.23
C ALA A 10 14.70 14.57 -25.81
N VAL A 11 13.53 14.14 -25.35
CA VAL A 11 13.41 13.29 -24.18
C VAL A 11 14.11 11.98 -24.58
N ALA A 12 15.37 11.82 -24.17
CA ALA A 12 15.97 10.50 -24.12
C ALA A 12 14.96 9.63 -23.37
N ALA A 13 14.47 8.55 -24.00
CA ALA A 13 13.49 7.68 -23.39
C ALA A 13 14.02 7.26 -22.02
N LEU A 14 13.48 7.86 -20.95
CA LEU A 14 13.85 7.48 -19.60
C LEU A 14 13.54 6.00 -19.47
N ALA A 15 14.46 5.27 -18.83
CA ALA A 15 14.23 3.89 -18.50
C ALA A 15 12.97 3.76 -17.65
N ASP A 16 12.03 2.95 -18.14
CA ASP A 16 10.70 2.74 -17.57
C ASP A 16 10.72 1.66 -16.47
N PRO A 17 10.65 2.02 -15.19
CA PRO A 17 10.74 1.07 -14.08
C PRO A 17 9.62 0.03 -14.10
N ALA A 18 8.48 0.31 -14.76
CA ALA A 18 7.40 -0.65 -14.93
C ALA A 18 7.78 -1.85 -15.82
N ARG A 19 8.88 -1.75 -16.58
CA ARG A 19 9.42 -2.84 -17.41
C ARG A 19 10.40 -3.74 -16.67
N LEU A 20 10.69 -3.43 -15.41
CA LEU A 20 11.54 -4.28 -14.60
C LEU A 20 10.78 -5.57 -14.24
N ALA A 21 11.41 -6.69 -14.54
CA ALA A 21 10.96 -8.02 -14.13
C ALA A 21 11.99 -8.64 -13.18
N LEU A 22 11.47 -9.27 -12.13
CA LEU A 22 12.25 -9.92 -11.09
C LEU A 22 12.10 -11.44 -11.20
N GLU A 23 13.22 -12.14 -11.36
CA GLU A 23 13.29 -13.60 -11.31
C GLU A 23 13.92 -14.04 -9.97
N PHE A 24 13.20 -14.86 -9.20
CA PHE A 24 13.64 -15.33 -7.89
C PHE A 24 14.15 -16.75 -7.99
N ARG A 25 15.42 -16.96 -7.60
CA ARG A 25 16.05 -18.28 -7.57
C ARG A 25 16.45 -18.62 -6.15
N HIS A 26 15.92 -19.73 -5.63
CA HIS A 26 16.33 -20.25 -4.34
C HIS A 26 17.73 -20.88 -4.45
N GLY A 27 18.63 -20.52 -3.54
CA GLY A 27 20.05 -20.89 -3.57
C GLY A 27 20.38 -22.29 -3.07
N GLY A 28 19.42 -22.98 -2.43
CA GLY A 28 19.64 -24.32 -1.83
C GLY A 28 18.63 -25.39 -2.28
N PRO A 29 18.86 -26.66 -1.93
CA PRO A 29 17.90 -27.74 -2.15
C PRO A 29 16.65 -27.52 -1.27
N LEU A 30 15.46 -27.66 -1.86
CA LEU A 30 14.18 -27.40 -1.17
C LEU A 30 13.91 -28.31 0.04
N MET A 31 14.54 -29.48 0.09
CA MET A 31 14.30 -30.53 1.09
C MET A 31 15.49 -30.75 2.01
N ASP A 32 16.45 -29.82 2.04
CA ASP A 32 17.60 -29.94 2.93
C ASP A 32 17.22 -29.44 4.34
N PRO A 33 17.13 -30.32 5.36
CA PRO A 33 16.82 -29.90 6.72
C PRO A 33 17.90 -28.97 7.29
N THR A 34 19.12 -29.00 6.77
CA THR A 34 20.18 -28.06 7.17
C THR A 34 19.90 -26.63 6.69
N MET A 35 18.96 -26.43 5.75
CA MET A 35 18.47 -25.13 5.29
C MET A 35 17.19 -24.66 6.02
N ALA A 36 16.75 -25.38 7.07
CA ALA A 36 15.56 -25.02 7.82
C ALA A 36 15.77 -23.74 8.66
N GLY A 37 15.22 -22.61 8.23
CA GLY A 37 15.25 -21.35 8.99
C GLY A 37 16.25 -20.29 8.49
N VAL A 38 17.13 -20.62 7.53
CA VAL A 38 17.83 -19.62 6.70
C VAL A 38 17.68 -20.00 5.23
N GLN A 39 17.07 -19.13 4.43
CA GLN A 39 16.84 -19.34 3.01
C GLN A 39 17.51 -18.25 2.19
N ILE A 40 18.40 -18.62 1.28
CA ILE A 40 19.10 -17.68 0.41
C ILE A 40 18.38 -17.60 -0.93
N TRP A 41 18.18 -16.36 -1.40
CA TRP A 41 17.53 -16.04 -2.65
C TRP A 41 18.43 -15.16 -3.49
N GLN A 42 18.60 -15.55 -4.76
CA GLN A 42 19.19 -14.70 -5.78
C GLN A 42 18.06 -14.12 -6.64
N VAL A 43 17.95 -12.80 -6.63
CA VAL A 43 16.99 -12.05 -7.43
C VAL A 43 17.73 -11.51 -8.65
N SER A 44 17.29 -11.91 -9.83
CA SER A 44 17.78 -11.37 -11.10
C SER A 44 16.82 -10.30 -11.61
N ILE A 45 17.36 -9.16 -12.01
CA ILE A 45 16.58 -7.98 -12.39
C ILE A 45 16.78 -7.77 -13.88
N THR A 46 15.69 -7.76 -14.65
CA THR A 46 15.72 -7.61 -16.11
C THR A 46 14.83 -6.46 -16.56
N ALA A 47 15.22 -5.75 -17.62
CA ALA A 47 14.38 -4.79 -18.32
C ALA A 47 14.19 -5.28 -19.76
N ASP A 48 12.94 -5.46 -20.20
CA ASP A 48 12.63 -5.99 -21.54
C ASP A 48 13.41 -7.31 -21.84
N GLY A 49 13.53 -8.17 -20.82
CA GLY A 49 14.23 -9.46 -20.89
C GLY A 49 15.77 -9.38 -20.87
N ARG A 50 16.36 -8.19 -20.77
CA ARG A 50 17.81 -7.99 -20.66
C ARG A 50 18.23 -7.83 -19.20
N PRO A 51 19.33 -8.46 -18.74
CA PRO A 51 19.79 -8.30 -17.36
C PRO A 51 20.27 -6.87 -17.11
N VAL A 52 19.74 -6.24 -16.07
CA VAL A 52 20.09 -4.87 -15.64
C VAL A 52 20.55 -4.81 -14.19
N GLY A 53 20.39 -5.91 -13.44
CA GLY A 53 20.83 -5.95 -12.07
C GLY A 53 20.61 -7.29 -11.38
N SER A 54 20.98 -7.33 -10.11
CA SER A 54 20.79 -8.47 -9.23
C SER A 54 20.75 -8.02 -7.77
N LEU A 55 19.99 -8.71 -6.94
CA LEU A 55 19.96 -8.53 -5.48
C LEU A 55 20.06 -9.90 -4.81
N ARG A 56 20.75 -10.01 -3.68
CA ARG A 56 20.68 -11.19 -2.82
C ARG A 56 19.82 -10.88 -1.61
N ALA A 57 18.97 -11.84 -1.25
CA ALA A 57 18.12 -11.77 -0.08
C ALA A 57 18.31 -13.02 0.77
N ALA A 58 18.38 -12.87 2.09
CA ALA A 58 18.43 -13.96 3.04
C ALA A 58 17.25 -13.85 4.00
N ARG A 59 16.40 -14.87 3.99
CA ARG A 59 15.23 -14.97 4.87
C ARG A 59 15.61 -15.81 6.08
N GLY A 60 15.60 -15.21 7.26
CA GLY A 60 15.84 -15.85 8.56
C GLY A 60 14.53 -16.06 9.32
N LEU A 61 14.34 -17.25 9.89
CA LEU A 61 13.19 -17.60 10.73
C LEU A 61 13.72 -18.19 12.04
N TRP A 62 13.73 -17.38 13.09
CA TRP A 62 14.35 -17.72 14.38
C TRP A 62 13.74 -18.99 14.99
N TRP A 63 12.40 -19.12 15.00
CA TRP A 63 11.72 -20.30 15.53
C TRP A 63 11.95 -21.60 14.76
N LYS A 64 12.47 -21.54 13.51
CA LYS A 64 12.83 -22.73 12.72
C LYS A 64 14.30 -23.11 12.84
N ALA A 65 15.15 -22.20 13.30
CA ALA A 65 16.59 -22.39 13.41
C ALA A 65 17.02 -22.25 14.87
N VAL A 66 17.34 -23.38 15.50
CA VAL A 66 17.88 -23.41 16.87
C VAL A 66 19.20 -22.61 17.00
N GLU A 67 19.86 -22.32 15.87
CA GLU A 67 21.18 -21.66 15.76
C GLU A 67 21.15 -20.61 14.63
N LEU A 68 20.17 -19.68 14.64
CA LEU A 68 20.03 -18.68 13.57
C LEU A 68 21.31 -17.81 13.41
N ARG A 69 21.95 -17.44 14.53
CA ARG A 69 23.16 -16.61 14.55
C ARG A 69 24.31 -17.28 13.82
N GLU A 70 24.60 -18.53 14.16
CA GLU A 70 25.66 -19.34 13.57
C GLU A 70 25.42 -19.52 12.07
N ARG A 71 24.17 -19.81 11.71
CA ARG A 71 23.80 -20.03 10.31
C ARG A 71 23.88 -18.79 9.45
N LEU A 72 23.49 -17.63 9.97
CA LEU A 72 23.72 -16.36 9.28
C LEU A 72 25.22 -16.10 9.13
N THR A 73 26.02 -16.46 10.13
CA THR A 73 27.48 -16.31 10.09
C THR A 73 28.13 -17.15 8.98
N ASP A 74 27.64 -18.38 8.76
CA ASP A 74 28.15 -19.29 7.72
C ASP A 74 27.85 -18.81 6.29
N GLU A 75 26.81 -17.99 6.11
CA GLU A 75 26.32 -17.54 4.80
C GLU A 75 27.06 -16.30 4.23
N GLY A 76 28.07 -15.81 4.95
CA GLY A 76 29.03 -14.83 4.47
C GLY A 76 29.09 -13.53 5.27
N HIS A 77 30.08 -12.69 4.93
CA HIS A 77 30.53 -11.56 5.76
C HIS A 77 29.42 -10.60 6.22
N PHE A 78 28.48 -10.21 5.34
CA PHE A 78 27.44 -9.26 5.75
C PHE A 78 26.39 -9.91 6.67
N LEU A 79 26.02 -11.17 6.45
CA LEU A 79 25.07 -11.85 7.33
C LEU A 79 25.70 -12.16 8.69
N ALA A 80 27.00 -12.46 8.72
CA ALA A 80 27.77 -12.57 9.96
C ALA A 80 27.75 -11.26 10.76
N GLU A 81 27.91 -10.12 10.08
CA GLU A 81 27.82 -8.80 10.70
C GLU A 81 26.42 -8.55 11.28
N VAL A 82 25.37 -8.83 10.50
CA VAL A 82 23.98 -8.71 10.96
C VAL A 82 23.75 -9.59 12.19
N ALA A 83 24.19 -10.84 12.15
CA ALA A 83 24.04 -11.77 13.28
C ALA A 83 24.75 -11.28 14.53
N GLN A 84 25.94 -10.68 14.40
CA GLN A 84 26.69 -10.14 15.53
C GLN A 84 26.04 -8.90 16.16
N GLN A 85 25.36 -8.08 15.38
CA GLN A 85 24.74 -6.84 15.87
C GLN A 85 23.31 -7.03 16.39
N LEU A 86 22.56 -7.95 15.80
CA LEU A 86 21.17 -8.20 16.20
C LEU A 86 21.05 -9.22 17.32
N MET A 87 22.04 -10.10 17.52
CA MET A 87 21.91 -11.25 18.40
C MET A 87 23.06 -11.35 19.41
N GLU A 88 22.74 -11.83 20.60
CA GLU A 88 23.67 -12.18 21.68
C GLU A 88 24.34 -13.53 21.42
N PRO A 89 25.50 -13.85 22.06
CA PRO A 89 26.23 -15.09 21.82
C PRO A 89 25.45 -16.37 22.13
N ASP A 90 24.36 -16.25 22.90
CA ASP A 90 23.45 -17.35 23.22
C ASP A 90 22.31 -17.53 22.19
N GLY A 91 22.29 -16.71 21.13
CA GLY A 91 21.30 -16.77 20.05
C GLY A 91 20.00 -16.02 20.34
N SER A 92 19.88 -15.33 21.48
CA SER A 92 18.80 -14.38 21.73
C SER A 92 19.02 -13.07 20.96
N PHE A 93 17.96 -12.29 20.73
CA PHE A 93 18.09 -10.95 20.18
C PHE A 93 18.60 -9.98 21.24
N THR A 94 19.34 -8.95 20.83
CA THR A 94 19.78 -7.88 21.74
C THR A 94 18.58 -7.08 22.24
N SER A 95 18.64 -6.55 23.46
CA SER A 95 17.56 -5.75 24.06
C SER A 95 17.21 -4.55 23.17
N ASP A 96 18.22 -3.86 22.64
CA ASP A 96 18.03 -2.70 21.77
C ASP A 96 17.26 -3.05 20.48
N PHE A 97 17.49 -4.25 19.93
CA PHE A 97 16.76 -4.70 18.75
C PHE A 97 15.33 -5.10 19.07
N ASP A 98 15.12 -5.82 20.18
CA ASP A 98 13.79 -6.25 20.64
C ASP A 98 12.88 -5.06 21.00
N GLU A 99 13.45 -3.97 21.52
CA GLU A 99 12.73 -2.72 21.77
C GLU A 99 12.37 -1.95 20.49
N LEU A 100 13.17 -2.10 19.42
CA LEU A 100 12.99 -1.37 18.16
C LEU A 100 11.87 -1.94 17.28
N VAL A 101 11.70 -3.26 17.28
CA VAL A 101 10.82 -3.98 16.34
C VAL A 101 9.74 -4.78 17.06
N ARG A 102 8.57 -4.93 16.45
CA ARG A 102 7.44 -5.63 17.11
C ARG A 102 7.59 -7.15 17.10
N GLU A 103 8.12 -7.71 16.02
CA GLU A 103 8.27 -9.16 15.81
C GLU A 103 9.66 -9.50 15.24
N PRO A 104 10.70 -9.69 16.10
CA PRO A 104 12.08 -9.91 15.64
C PRO A 104 12.33 -11.33 15.09
N ASP A 105 11.38 -12.26 15.23
CA ASP A 105 11.56 -13.68 14.90
C ASP A 105 11.70 -13.97 13.39
N ARG A 106 11.51 -12.94 12.55
CA ARG A 106 11.47 -13.03 11.08
C ARG A 106 12.32 -11.92 10.47
N LEU A 107 13.45 -12.31 9.90
CA LEU A 107 14.40 -11.39 9.29
C LEU A 107 14.41 -11.55 7.77
N LEU A 108 14.49 -10.43 7.06
CA LEU A 108 14.82 -10.38 5.64
C LEU A 108 16.03 -9.47 5.44
N ILE A 109 17.20 -10.08 5.23
CA ILE A 109 18.46 -9.36 5.07
C ILE A 109 18.73 -9.18 3.58
N LEU A 110 18.92 -7.96 3.12
CA LEU A 110 19.17 -7.64 1.71
C LEU A 110 20.61 -7.19 1.49
N ASP A 111 21.34 -7.86 0.61
CA ASP A 111 22.75 -7.58 0.34
C ASP A 111 23.13 -7.76 -1.14
N ARG A 112 24.38 -7.39 -1.47
CA ARG A 112 24.98 -7.56 -2.80
C ARG A 112 24.11 -7.04 -3.96
N CYS A 113 23.47 -5.89 -3.78
CA CYS A 113 22.77 -5.21 -4.87
C CYS A 113 23.75 -4.81 -5.98
N ARG A 114 23.37 -5.05 -7.23
CA ARG A 114 24.06 -4.55 -8.42
C ARG A 114 23.00 -4.05 -9.37
N MET A 115 23.15 -2.82 -9.83
CA MET A 115 22.30 -2.22 -10.84
C MET A 115 23.19 -1.53 -11.86
N THR A 116 22.79 -1.56 -13.13
CA THR A 116 23.48 -0.84 -14.21
C THR A 116 22.69 0.40 -14.60
N PRO A 117 23.36 1.50 -14.99
CA PRO A 117 22.68 2.66 -15.55
C PRO A 117 21.72 2.29 -16.69
N PRO A 118 20.58 2.99 -16.81
CA PRO A 118 20.13 4.10 -15.94
C PRO A 118 19.32 3.66 -14.71
N TRP A 119 19.37 2.39 -14.32
CA TRP A 119 18.55 1.80 -13.24
C TRP A 119 19.21 1.84 -11.86
N ASP A 120 20.41 2.43 -11.76
CA ASP A 120 21.26 2.46 -10.58
C ASP A 120 21.02 3.70 -9.72
N ASP A 121 19.75 3.98 -9.43
CA ASP A 121 19.34 5.06 -8.54
C ASP A 121 18.52 4.55 -7.35
N ALA A 122 18.52 5.32 -6.27
CA ALA A 122 17.91 4.94 -5.00
C ALA A 122 16.40 4.64 -5.10
N LEU A 123 15.66 5.38 -5.93
CA LEU A 123 14.21 5.18 -6.06
C LEU A 123 13.90 3.86 -6.78
N THR A 124 14.63 3.56 -7.85
CA THR A 124 14.49 2.28 -8.57
C THR A 124 14.86 1.11 -7.65
N VAL A 125 15.95 1.23 -6.89
CA VAL A 125 16.36 0.18 -5.95
C VAL A 125 15.37 0.02 -4.78
N ALA A 126 14.78 1.11 -4.29
CA ALA A 126 13.72 1.05 -3.28
C ALA A 126 12.51 0.26 -3.79
N ALA A 127 12.10 0.45 -5.04
CA ALA A 127 11.00 -0.32 -5.61
C ALA A 127 11.33 -1.80 -5.80
N VAL A 128 12.58 -2.11 -6.18
CA VAL A 128 13.06 -3.50 -6.22
C VAL A 128 13.01 -4.11 -4.82
N VAL A 129 13.44 -3.38 -3.79
CA VAL A 129 13.38 -3.83 -2.38
C VAL A 129 11.93 -4.09 -1.97
N THR A 130 11.00 -3.16 -2.22
CA THR A 130 9.56 -3.35 -1.96
C THR A 130 9.01 -4.61 -2.62
N ALA A 131 9.29 -4.81 -3.91
CA ALA A 131 8.81 -5.98 -4.63
C ALA A 131 9.43 -7.30 -4.13
N VAL A 132 10.67 -7.26 -3.63
CA VAL A 132 11.32 -8.41 -3.00
C VAL A 132 10.72 -8.73 -1.64
N VAL A 133 10.43 -7.71 -0.82
CA VAL A 133 9.71 -7.86 0.45
C VAL A 133 8.35 -8.48 0.17
N ASP A 134 7.52 -7.86 -0.67
CA ASP A 134 6.16 -8.35 -1.03
C ASP A 134 6.15 -9.81 -1.50
N ARG A 135 7.22 -10.26 -2.17
CA ARG A 135 7.31 -11.61 -2.72
C ARG A 135 7.86 -12.64 -1.72
N LEU A 136 8.84 -12.27 -0.89
CA LEU A 136 9.54 -13.20 -0.02
C LEU A 136 8.99 -13.22 1.41
N THR A 137 8.14 -12.27 1.77
CA THR A 137 7.48 -12.18 3.07
C THR A 137 5.99 -12.46 2.93
N ASP A 138 5.48 -13.34 3.79
CA ASP A 138 4.07 -13.71 3.91
C ASP A 138 3.37 -12.96 5.08
N HIS A 139 4.15 -12.42 6.00
CA HIS A 139 3.73 -11.78 7.23
C HIS A 139 4.66 -10.61 7.60
N HIS A 140 4.57 -10.13 8.83
CA HIS A 140 5.52 -9.20 9.44
C HIS A 140 6.95 -9.76 9.40
N PHE A 141 7.86 -8.93 8.91
CA PHE A 141 9.29 -9.19 8.78
C PHE A 141 10.04 -7.92 9.15
N VAL A 142 11.21 -8.10 9.75
CA VAL A 142 12.19 -7.04 9.88
C VAL A 142 13.13 -7.08 8.69
N VAL A 143 13.10 -6.03 7.88
CA VAL A 143 14.00 -5.87 6.73
C VAL A 143 15.28 -5.21 7.18
N VAL A 144 16.41 -5.86 6.93
CA VAL A 144 17.75 -5.39 7.32
C VAL A 144 18.54 -5.02 6.08
N LEU A 145 19.04 -3.78 6.06
CA LEU A 145 19.77 -3.19 4.94
C LEU A 145 21.15 -2.69 5.43
N PRO A 146 22.18 -2.72 4.58
CA PRO A 146 23.48 -2.19 4.95
C PRO A 146 23.45 -0.66 5.04
N ARG A 147 24.28 -0.13 5.96
CA ARG A 147 24.58 1.29 6.16
C ARG A 147 26.10 1.47 6.24
N GLY A 148 26.61 2.61 5.82
CA GLY A 148 27.91 3.14 6.23
C GLY A 148 29.11 2.19 6.08
N GLY A 149 29.85 2.29 4.97
CA GLY A 149 31.22 1.74 4.86
C GLY A 149 31.40 0.23 5.11
N ALA A 150 30.33 -0.56 5.26
CA ALA A 150 30.39 -2.02 5.41
C ALA A 150 31.01 -2.69 4.16
N SER A 151 30.94 -2.02 3.02
CA SER A 151 31.87 -2.20 1.91
C SER A 151 31.84 -0.96 1.02
N ASP A 152 32.98 -0.59 0.42
CA ASP A 152 33.10 0.54 -0.52
C ASP A 152 32.39 0.30 -1.87
N ASN A 153 31.51 -0.70 -1.95
CA ASN A 153 30.86 -1.07 -3.19
C ASN A 153 29.61 -0.21 -3.44
N ALA A 154 29.37 0.14 -4.71
CA ALA A 154 28.25 0.99 -5.11
C ALA A 154 26.88 0.40 -4.72
N GLY A 155 26.77 -0.93 -4.68
CA GLY A 155 25.55 -1.65 -4.29
C GLY A 155 25.11 -1.40 -2.85
N THR A 156 26.07 -1.37 -1.91
CA THR A 156 25.82 -1.06 -0.51
C THR A 156 25.29 0.36 -0.36
N ARG A 157 25.89 1.34 -1.07
CA ARG A 157 25.40 2.72 -1.06
C ARG A 157 23.99 2.86 -1.63
N LEU A 158 23.69 2.11 -2.70
CA LEU A 158 22.34 2.09 -3.28
C LEU A 158 21.31 1.50 -2.32
N LEU A 159 21.63 0.40 -1.64
CA LEU A 159 20.75 -0.19 -0.63
C LEU A 159 20.54 0.72 0.58
N GLU A 160 21.59 1.40 1.04
CA GLU A 160 21.47 2.39 2.12
C GLU A 160 20.53 3.53 1.74
N GLN A 161 20.72 4.11 0.54
CA GLN A 161 19.86 5.18 0.03
C GLN A 161 18.42 4.69 -0.18
N ALA A 162 18.23 3.50 -0.73
CA ALA A 162 16.92 2.88 -0.87
C ALA A 162 16.24 2.65 0.49
N GLY A 163 17.00 2.22 1.51
CA GLY A 163 16.51 2.09 2.87
C GLY A 163 15.97 3.40 3.42
N ARG A 164 16.71 4.51 3.23
CA ARG A 164 16.23 5.84 3.63
C ARG A 164 14.98 6.28 2.89
N VAL A 165 14.86 5.96 1.60
CA VAL A 165 13.65 6.22 0.82
C VAL A 165 12.45 5.41 1.35
N LEU A 166 12.72 4.25 1.96
CA LEU A 166 11.73 3.34 2.57
C LEU A 166 11.51 3.59 4.07
N ASP A 167 11.93 4.75 4.59
CA ASP A 167 11.87 5.10 6.02
C ASP A 167 12.50 4.06 6.96
N ALA A 168 13.51 3.32 6.48
CA ALA A 168 14.30 2.44 7.33
C ALA A 168 15.04 3.27 8.38
N VAL A 169 14.90 2.88 9.64
CA VAL A 169 15.51 3.54 10.78
C VAL A 169 16.94 3.07 10.97
N GLU A 170 17.74 3.99 11.51
CA GLU A 170 19.11 3.73 11.87
C GLU A 170 19.17 2.86 13.14
N PHE A 171 19.68 1.64 13.03
CA PHE A 171 19.89 0.77 14.19
C PHE A 171 21.33 0.88 14.72
N THR A 172 22.31 0.75 13.82
CA THR A 172 23.73 0.95 14.12
C THR A 172 24.40 1.81 13.05
N ASP A 173 25.70 2.05 13.16
CA ASP A 173 26.50 2.67 12.09
C ASP A 173 26.55 1.80 10.81
N ARG A 174 26.24 0.51 10.92
CA ARG A 174 26.31 -0.48 9.83
C ARG A 174 24.98 -0.99 9.31
N LEU A 175 23.89 -0.79 10.05
CA LEU A 175 22.58 -1.38 9.71
C LEU A 175 21.46 -0.32 9.71
N LEU A 176 20.64 -0.41 8.66
CA LEU A 176 19.29 0.14 8.64
C LEU A 176 18.28 -0.99 8.86
N VAL A 177 17.21 -0.68 9.56
CA VAL A 177 16.15 -1.62 9.90
C VAL A 177 14.80 -1.03 9.49
N ALA A 178 13.96 -1.80 8.82
CA ALA A 178 12.57 -1.44 8.55
C ALA A 178 11.63 -2.55 8.99
N ASP A 179 10.70 -2.24 9.89
CA ASP A 179 9.73 -3.20 10.40
C ASP A 179 8.44 -3.15 9.55
N THR A 180 8.15 -4.23 8.81
CA THR A 180 6.95 -4.29 7.95
C THR A 180 5.65 -4.50 8.72
N SER A 181 5.71 -4.73 10.04
CA SER A 181 4.53 -4.69 10.92
C SER A 181 4.09 -3.28 11.27
N THR A 182 4.92 -2.29 10.97
CA THR A 182 4.66 -0.89 11.25
C THR A 182 4.19 -0.18 9.97
N GLY A 183 3.28 0.77 10.12
CA GLY A 183 2.77 1.57 9.00
C GLY A 183 3.82 2.35 8.17
N PRO A 184 4.95 2.84 8.75
CA PRO A 184 5.95 3.61 8.00
C PRO A 184 6.49 2.94 6.74
N PHE A 185 6.87 1.65 6.80
CA PHE A 185 7.41 0.96 5.62
C PHE A 185 6.38 0.87 4.50
N GLU A 186 5.13 0.51 4.82
CA GLU A 186 4.05 0.42 3.83
C GLU A 186 3.74 1.80 3.23
N ALA A 187 3.71 2.85 4.05
CA ALA A 187 3.54 4.22 3.58
C ALA A 187 4.67 4.64 2.64
N ALA A 188 5.93 4.35 2.99
CA ALA A 188 7.08 4.66 2.16
C ALA A 188 7.11 3.87 0.85
N ALA A 189 6.74 2.59 0.88
CA ALA A 189 6.57 1.76 -0.31
C ALA A 189 5.51 2.31 -1.27
N CYS A 190 4.40 2.85 -0.74
CA CYS A 190 3.41 3.57 -1.55
C CYS A 190 4.02 4.83 -2.19
N ARG A 191 4.71 5.68 -1.40
CA ARG A 191 5.37 6.88 -1.95
C ARG A 191 6.41 6.56 -3.03
N VAL A 192 7.16 5.46 -2.88
CA VAL A 192 8.10 4.99 -3.91
C VAL A 192 7.39 4.65 -5.21
N ARG A 193 6.26 3.93 -5.12
CA ARG A 193 5.45 3.58 -6.29
C ARG A 193 4.95 4.85 -6.98
N ASP A 194 4.43 5.79 -6.21
CA ASP A 194 3.88 7.05 -6.73
C ASP A 194 4.97 7.89 -7.41
N ARG A 195 6.16 8.01 -6.80
CA ARG A 195 7.30 8.71 -7.40
C ARG A 195 7.84 8.03 -8.67
N LEU A 196 7.82 6.69 -8.76
CA LEU A 196 8.21 6.00 -9.99
C LEU A 196 7.22 6.21 -11.12
N ILE A 197 5.93 6.16 -10.77
CA ILE A 197 4.83 6.49 -11.66
C ILE A 197 4.99 7.92 -12.17
N ASP A 198 5.28 8.87 -11.28
CA ASP A 198 5.49 10.28 -11.60
C ASP A 198 6.71 10.47 -12.50
N ARG A 199 7.84 9.83 -12.15
CA ARG A 199 9.06 9.80 -12.98
C ARG A 199 8.79 9.28 -14.39
N PHE A 200 8.00 8.22 -14.53
CA PHE A 200 7.62 7.67 -15.83
C PHE A 200 6.76 8.67 -16.63
N ARG A 201 5.80 9.32 -15.98
CA ARG A 201 4.87 10.26 -16.62
C ARG A 201 5.52 11.60 -16.99
N HIS A 202 6.40 12.13 -16.14
CA HIS A 202 6.96 13.49 -16.26
C HIS A 202 8.45 13.54 -16.60
N GLY A 203 9.09 12.39 -16.77
CA GLY A 203 10.50 12.31 -17.13
C GLY A 203 11.46 12.66 -15.99
N GLY A 204 11.05 12.39 -14.74
CA GLY A 204 11.90 12.50 -13.55
C GLY A 204 11.96 13.87 -12.89
N VAL A 205 10.92 14.70 -13.05
CA VAL A 205 10.72 15.84 -12.15
C VAL A 205 10.04 15.30 -10.89
N ASP A 206 10.58 15.58 -9.70
CA ASP A 206 10.00 15.15 -8.43
C ASP A 206 8.72 15.96 -8.15
N ARG A 207 7.69 15.30 -7.62
CA ARG A 207 6.39 15.93 -7.35
C ARG A 207 6.50 17.08 -6.35
N ASP A 208 7.48 16.97 -5.45
CA ASP A 208 7.82 17.95 -4.42
C ASP A 208 8.59 19.18 -4.96
N ASP A 209 9.14 19.10 -6.18
CA ASP A 209 9.89 20.19 -6.84
C ASP A 209 9.04 21.03 -7.82
N LEU A 210 7.79 20.61 -8.09
CA LEU A 210 6.84 21.34 -8.91
C LEU A 210 5.87 22.14 -8.03
N ALA A 211 5.67 23.42 -8.35
CA ALA A 211 4.69 24.25 -7.66
C ALA A 211 3.28 23.63 -7.80
N GLU A 212 2.46 23.66 -6.74
CA GLU A 212 1.05 23.20 -6.74
C GLU A 212 0.25 23.68 -7.97
N GLU A 213 0.58 24.88 -8.47
CA GLU A 213 -0.04 25.51 -9.65
C GLU A 213 0.16 24.70 -10.95
N ASP A 214 1.29 24.00 -11.13
CA ASP A 214 1.58 23.25 -12.36
C ASP A 214 0.74 21.96 -12.51
N TRP A 215 0.23 21.41 -11.40
CA TRP A 215 -0.59 20.18 -11.39
C TRP A 215 -2.05 20.45 -11.73
N LEU A 216 -2.60 21.52 -11.17
CA LEU A 216 -3.99 21.90 -11.39
C LEU A 216 -4.26 22.31 -12.84
N GLU A 217 -3.25 22.74 -13.59
CA GLU A 217 -3.40 23.13 -15.00
C GLU A 217 -3.44 21.95 -15.97
N ASN A 218 -2.99 20.75 -15.58
CA ASN A 218 -2.99 19.59 -16.49
C ASN A 218 -4.33 18.83 -16.43
N SER A 219 -5.13 18.94 -17.48
CA SER A 219 -6.46 18.33 -17.58
C SER A 219 -6.47 16.81 -17.38
N GLU A 220 -5.36 16.12 -17.66
CA GLU A 220 -5.24 14.66 -17.48
C GLU A 220 -5.31 14.23 -16.00
N TYR A 221 -5.08 15.15 -15.06
CA TYR A 221 -5.10 14.94 -13.61
C TYR A 221 -6.45 15.24 -12.96
N ARG A 222 -7.47 15.66 -13.72
CA ARG A 222 -8.79 16.06 -13.17
C ARG A 222 -9.87 14.97 -13.26
N GLU A 223 -9.57 13.82 -13.84
CA GLU A 223 -10.55 12.74 -14.08
C GLU A 223 -9.94 11.40 -13.71
N LEU A 224 -10.71 10.32 -13.57
CA LEU A 224 -10.18 8.94 -13.47
C LEU A 224 -9.82 8.38 -14.84
N THR A 225 -8.89 7.42 -14.93
CA THR A 225 -8.66 6.74 -16.22
C THR A 225 -9.85 5.85 -16.54
N PRO A 226 -10.10 5.55 -17.84
CA PRO A 226 -11.13 4.60 -18.21
C PRO A 226 -10.97 3.25 -17.49
N ARG A 227 -9.75 2.72 -17.36
CA ARG A 227 -9.52 1.42 -16.71
C ARG A 227 -9.67 1.47 -15.20
N THR A 228 -9.20 2.53 -14.55
CA THR A 228 -9.35 2.73 -13.09
C THR A 228 -10.82 2.89 -12.74
N ALA A 229 -11.55 3.72 -13.49
CA ALA A 229 -12.99 3.92 -13.31
C ALA A 229 -13.77 2.61 -13.53
N ALA A 230 -13.44 1.85 -14.58
CA ALA A 230 -14.09 0.57 -14.85
C ALA A 230 -13.87 -0.45 -13.73
N LEU A 231 -12.65 -0.53 -13.19
CA LEU A 231 -12.35 -1.44 -12.08
C LEU A 231 -13.00 -1.00 -10.76
N LEU A 232 -13.02 0.30 -10.48
CA LEU A 232 -13.70 0.85 -9.31
C LEU A 232 -15.22 0.61 -9.40
N ARG A 233 -15.83 0.84 -10.57
CA ARG A 233 -17.24 0.54 -10.83
C ARG A 233 -17.57 -0.93 -10.58
N LEU A 234 -16.80 -1.86 -11.16
CA LEU A 234 -16.95 -3.29 -10.91
C LEU A 234 -16.87 -3.63 -9.41
N SER A 235 -15.97 -2.97 -8.69
CA SER A 235 -15.80 -3.19 -7.25
C SER A 235 -17.03 -2.74 -6.46
N LEU A 236 -17.58 -1.57 -6.79
CA LEU A 236 -18.81 -1.04 -6.19
C LEU A 236 -20.04 -1.90 -6.54
N GLU A 237 -20.16 -2.41 -7.76
CA GLU A 237 -21.24 -3.33 -8.16
C GLU A 237 -21.21 -4.64 -7.35
N GLN A 238 -20.01 -5.18 -7.08
CA GLN A 238 -19.83 -6.35 -6.24
C GLN A 238 -20.20 -6.06 -4.77
N LEU A 239 -19.72 -4.92 -4.24
CA LEU A 239 -20.03 -4.50 -2.87
C LEU A 239 -21.53 -4.22 -2.68
N SER A 240 -22.18 -3.59 -3.66
CA SER A 240 -23.63 -3.39 -3.68
C SER A 240 -24.36 -4.74 -3.58
N THR A 241 -23.97 -5.71 -4.41
CA THR A 241 -24.59 -7.04 -4.41
C THR A 241 -24.41 -7.76 -3.06
N GLU A 242 -23.25 -7.62 -2.45
CA GLU A 242 -22.95 -8.14 -1.11
C GLU A 242 -23.78 -7.43 -0.04
N ALA A 243 -23.80 -6.10 -0.04
CA ALA A 243 -24.52 -5.26 0.91
C ALA A 243 -26.03 -5.52 0.87
N TRP A 244 -26.63 -5.66 -0.32
CA TRP A 244 -28.05 -5.99 -0.45
C TRP A 244 -28.40 -7.36 0.13
N ARG A 245 -27.56 -8.37 -0.12
CA ARG A 245 -27.74 -9.72 0.46
C ARG A 245 -27.60 -9.71 1.96
N GLU A 246 -26.57 -9.04 2.47
CA GLU A 246 -26.30 -8.96 3.91
C GLU A 246 -27.38 -8.14 4.63
N ALA A 247 -27.84 -7.03 4.05
CA ALA A 247 -28.94 -6.23 4.60
C ALA A 247 -30.26 -7.01 4.66
N ALA A 248 -30.56 -7.84 3.64
CA ALA A 248 -31.74 -8.70 3.64
C ALA A 248 -31.65 -9.81 4.70
N ALA A 249 -30.45 -10.33 4.97
CA ALA A 249 -30.22 -11.37 5.97
C ALA A 249 -30.24 -10.84 7.41
N LEU A 250 -29.66 -9.66 7.66
CA LEU A 250 -29.55 -9.06 8.99
C LEU A 250 -30.84 -8.34 9.43
N GLY A 251 -31.60 -7.76 8.50
CA GLY A 251 -32.75 -6.94 8.84
C GLY A 251 -32.36 -5.77 9.75
N ASP A 252 -33.05 -5.62 10.87
CA ASP A 252 -32.81 -4.55 11.87
C ASP A 252 -31.90 -5.00 13.03
N GLU A 253 -31.41 -6.24 13.03
CA GLU A 253 -30.60 -6.79 14.13
C GLU A 253 -29.23 -6.10 14.21
N PRO A 254 -28.79 -5.58 15.37
CA PRO A 254 -27.45 -5.04 15.56
C PRO A 254 -26.35 -6.09 15.29
N LEU A 255 -25.21 -5.64 14.76
CA LEU A 255 -24.07 -6.52 14.53
C LEU A 255 -23.23 -6.69 15.80
N PRO A 256 -22.91 -7.93 16.21
CA PRO A 256 -21.93 -8.17 17.26
C PRO A 256 -20.55 -7.62 16.88
N HIS A 257 -19.78 -7.23 17.89
CA HIS A 257 -18.40 -6.80 17.66
C HIS A 257 -17.55 -7.93 17.06
N GLY A 258 -16.66 -7.60 16.11
CA GLY A 258 -15.81 -8.58 15.43
C GLY A 258 -16.53 -9.46 14.41
N THR A 259 -17.80 -9.17 14.08
CA THR A 259 -18.51 -9.85 12.99
C THR A 259 -17.82 -9.55 11.66
N GLY A 260 -17.53 -10.59 10.87
CA GLY A 260 -17.01 -10.43 9.50
C GLY A 260 -18.10 -9.99 8.51
N GLY A 261 -17.72 -9.79 7.25
CA GLY A 261 -18.64 -9.36 6.19
C GLY A 261 -18.50 -7.86 5.85
N LEU A 262 -19.39 -7.38 4.98
CA LEU A 262 -19.29 -6.01 4.46
C LEU A 262 -19.60 -5.00 5.55
N PHE A 263 -20.71 -5.17 6.29
CA PHE A 263 -21.07 -4.24 7.35
C PHE A 263 -20.15 -4.36 8.57
N GLY A 264 -19.54 -5.53 8.78
CA GLY A 264 -18.46 -5.72 9.75
C GLY A 264 -17.15 -5.01 9.40
N SER A 265 -16.96 -4.65 8.12
CA SER A 265 -15.79 -3.91 7.63
C SER A 265 -15.94 -2.39 7.72
N LEU A 266 -17.12 -1.89 8.14
CA LEU A 266 -17.39 -0.48 8.37
C LEU A 266 -16.98 -0.05 9.78
N PRO A 267 -16.84 1.27 10.05
CA PRO A 267 -16.51 1.78 11.37
C PRO A 267 -17.42 1.21 12.48
N PRO A 268 -16.91 0.93 13.69
CA PRO A 268 -17.69 0.34 14.79
C PRO A 268 -18.98 1.11 15.14
N VAL A 269 -18.99 2.42 14.93
CA VAL A 269 -20.16 3.29 15.13
C VAL A 269 -21.37 2.92 14.24
N THR A 270 -21.16 2.11 13.19
CA THR A 270 -22.21 1.63 12.30
C THR A 270 -22.85 0.31 12.73
N MET A 271 -22.26 -0.40 13.71
CA MET A 271 -22.70 -1.75 14.10
C MET A 271 -24.12 -1.79 14.69
N SER A 272 -24.57 -0.71 15.32
CA SER A 272 -25.92 -0.58 15.91
C SER A 272 -26.99 -0.08 14.93
N ARG A 273 -26.63 0.18 13.66
CA ARG A 273 -27.56 0.74 12.67
C ARG A 273 -28.56 -0.30 12.16
N ASP A 274 -29.77 0.16 11.86
CA ASP A 274 -30.90 -0.66 11.46
C ASP A 274 -30.87 -1.08 9.97
N GLY A 275 -31.86 -1.86 9.55
CA GLY A 275 -31.98 -2.35 8.18
C GLY A 275 -32.24 -1.23 7.18
N ALA A 276 -32.89 -0.14 7.59
CA ALA A 276 -33.09 1.03 6.73
C ALA A 276 -31.76 1.72 6.39
N TRP A 277 -30.90 1.93 7.39
CA TRP A 277 -29.56 2.46 7.20
C TRP A 277 -28.72 1.54 6.30
N ARG A 278 -28.76 0.22 6.52
CA ARG A 278 -28.04 -0.77 5.69
C ARG A 278 -28.48 -0.75 4.23
N ARG A 279 -29.78 -0.60 3.98
CA ARG A 279 -30.33 -0.44 2.61
C ARG A 279 -29.89 0.87 1.96
N ARG A 280 -29.76 1.96 2.73
CA ARG A 280 -29.19 3.22 2.21
C ARG A 280 -27.71 3.07 1.88
N MET A 281 -26.95 2.35 2.70
CA MET A 281 -25.55 2.04 2.42
C MET A 281 -25.40 1.16 1.16
N ALA A 282 -26.20 0.09 1.05
CA ALA A 282 -26.25 -0.75 -0.15
C ALA A 282 -26.58 0.08 -1.41
N ARG A 283 -27.49 1.04 -1.26
CA ARG A 283 -27.86 1.96 -2.33
C ARG A 283 -26.74 2.95 -2.70
N ALA A 284 -25.95 3.42 -1.74
CA ALA A 284 -24.81 4.29 -2.02
C ALA A 284 -23.80 3.64 -2.97
N PHE A 285 -23.54 2.33 -2.82
CA PHE A 285 -22.72 1.59 -3.78
C PHE A 285 -23.32 1.55 -5.20
N ASP A 286 -24.64 1.37 -5.32
CA ASP A 286 -25.33 1.43 -6.62
C ASP A 286 -25.22 2.82 -7.25
N ASP A 287 -25.50 3.87 -6.48
CA ASP A 287 -25.48 5.26 -6.95
C ASP A 287 -24.07 5.64 -7.44
N LEU A 288 -23.01 5.29 -6.71
CA LEU A 288 -21.62 5.55 -7.12
C LEU A 288 -21.17 4.73 -8.34
N ALA A 289 -21.65 3.48 -8.47
CA ALA A 289 -21.36 2.67 -9.65
C ALA A 289 -22.02 3.28 -10.91
N GLU A 290 -23.25 3.79 -10.78
CA GLU A 290 -23.95 4.53 -11.83
C GLU A 290 -23.24 5.86 -12.14
N ASP A 291 -22.74 6.53 -11.10
CA ASP A 291 -21.73 7.59 -11.10
C ASP A 291 -20.64 7.37 -12.14
N LEU A 292 -19.82 6.35 -11.86
CA LEU A 292 -18.66 6.00 -12.65
C LEU A 292 -19.00 5.58 -14.07
N ASP A 293 -20.18 4.99 -14.31
CA ASP A 293 -20.66 4.67 -15.66
C ASP A 293 -20.85 5.95 -16.50
N ARG A 294 -21.16 7.07 -15.85
CA ARG A 294 -21.25 8.42 -16.45
C ARG A 294 -19.92 9.18 -16.42
N GLY A 295 -18.83 8.54 -15.99
CA GLY A 295 -17.47 9.09 -16.04
C GLY A 295 -17.04 9.95 -14.85
N HIS A 296 -17.83 10.03 -13.77
CA HIS A 296 -17.44 10.77 -12.56
C HIS A 296 -18.07 10.14 -11.32
N ALA A 297 -17.37 10.09 -10.19
CA ALA A 297 -17.99 9.77 -8.91
C ALA A 297 -17.49 10.80 -7.90
N VAL A 298 -18.40 11.61 -7.38
CA VAL A 298 -18.10 12.52 -6.27
C VAL A 298 -19.00 12.10 -5.13
N PRO A 299 -18.47 11.81 -3.93
CA PRO A 299 -19.31 11.44 -2.81
C PRO A 299 -20.16 12.65 -2.41
N HIS A 300 -21.48 12.46 -2.33
CA HIS A 300 -22.40 13.51 -1.92
C HIS A 300 -22.67 13.50 -0.42
N CYS A 301 -22.29 12.44 0.28
CA CYS A 301 -22.46 12.27 1.72
C CYS A 301 -21.40 11.32 2.29
N GLN A 302 -21.33 11.28 3.61
CA GLN A 302 -20.39 10.43 4.35
C GLN A 302 -20.56 8.92 4.07
N GLY A 303 -21.80 8.47 3.83
CA GLY A 303 -22.07 7.09 3.42
C GLY A 303 -21.49 6.74 2.06
N GLU A 304 -21.56 7.66 1.10
CA GLU A 304 -20.94 7.49 -0.22
C GLU A 304 -19.40 7.51 -0.14
N GLU A 305 -18.84 8.37 0.70
CA GLU A 305 -17.38 8.39 0.93
C GLU A 305 -16.87 7.08 1.55
N ALA A 306 -17.55 6.57 2.59
CA ALA A 306 -17.23 5.27 3.17
C ALA A 306 -17.36 4.14 2.12
N ALA A 307 -18.35 4.21 1.24
CA ALA A 307 -18.53 3.27 0.14
C ALA A 307 -17.35 3.33 -0.86
N LEU A 308 -16.86 4.53 -1.20
CA LEU A 308 -15.69 4.71 -2.06
C LEU A 308 -14.41 4.15 -1.43
N HIS A 309 -14.16 4.37 -0.14
CA HIS A 309 -13.01 3.76 0.54
C HIS A 309 -13.04 2.22 0.46
N LEU A 310 -14.18 1.60 0.72
CA LEU A 310 -14.35 0.15 0.56
C LEU A 310 -14.21 -0.27 -0.91
N GLY A 311 -14.74 0.52 -1.84
CA GLY A 311 -14.62 0.34 -3.28
C GLY A 311 -13.17 0.30 -3.76
N ILE A 312 -12.36 1.29 -3.37
CA ILE A 312 -10.93 1.37 -3.68
C ILE A 312 -10.18 0.17 -3.10
N ARG A 313 -10.43 -0.21 -1.85
CA ARG A 313 -9.81 -1.40 -1.24
C ARG A 313 -10.17 -2.68 -2.00
N ARG A 314 -11.43 -2.84 -2.42
CA ARG A 314 -11.89 -3.97 -3.23
C ARG A 314 -11.24 -3.96 -4.61
N ALA A 315 -11.14 -2.80 -5.26
CA ALA A 315 -10.51 -2.63 -6.56
C ALA A 315 -9.01 -2.98 -6.52
N GLN A 316 -8.29 -2.51 -5.51
CA GLN A 316 -6.90 -2.88 -5.26
C GLN A 316 -6.73 -4.39 -5.07
N SER A 317 -7.66 -5.05 -4.37
CA SER A 317 -7.63 -6.50 -4.18
C SER A 317 -7.88 -7.25 -5.50
N ILE A 318 -8.81 -6.79 -6.33
CA ILE A 318 -9.05 -7.38 -7.67
C ILE A 318 -7.82 -7.19 -8.57
N HIS A 319 -7.26 -5.97 -8.60
CA HIS A 319 -6.06 -5.65 -9.36
C HIS A 319 -4.89 -6.58 -8.99
N ARG A 320 -4.64 -6.77 -7.69
CA ARG A 320 -3.55 -7.62 -7.19
C ARG A 320 -3.80 -9.12 -7.39
N ASN A 321 -5.02 -9.58 -7.12
CA ASN A 321 -5.28 -11.01 -6.88
C ASN A 321 -6.16 -11.69 -7.94
N ARG A 322 -6.75 -10.94 -8.87
CA ARG A 322 -7.75 -11.47 -9.82
C ARG A 322 -7.46 -11.02 -11.27
N PRO A 323 -6.30 -11.38 -11.86
CA PRO A 323 -5.86 -10.88 -13.17
C PRO A 323 -6.84 -11.19 -14.33
N ARG A 324 -7.55 -12.32 -14.27
CA ARG A 324 -8.58 -12.65 -15.28
C ARG A 324 -9.82 -11.75 -15.19
N LEU A 325 -10.19 -11.35 -13.97
CA LEU A 325 -11.32 -10.45 -13.76
C LEU A 325 -10.93 -9.03 -14.17
N LEU A 326 -9.70 -8.61 -13.84
CA LEU A 326 -9.11 -7.36 -14.29
C LEU A 326 -9.13 -7.25 -15.82
N ALA A 327 -8.58 -8.24 -16.52
CA ALA A 327 -8.52 -8.26 -17.98
C ALA A 327 -9.90 -8.14 -18.64
N ARG A 328 -10.94 -8.71 -18.02
CA ARG A 328 -12.32 -8.58 -18.47
C ARG A 328 -12.90 -7.18 -18.20
N ALA A 329 -12.56 -6.59 -17.05
CA ALA A 329 -13.02 -5.24 -16.68
C ALA A 329 -12.43 -4.16 -17.59
N GLU A 330 -11.20 -4.35 -18.08
CA GLU A 330 -10.50 -3.40 -18.95
C GLU A 330 -10.62 -3.71 -20.46
N GLU A 331 -11.39 -4.73 -20.82
CA GLU A 331 -11.52 -5.16 -22.22
C GLU A 331 -12.05 -4.02 -23.11
N GLY A 332 -11.26 -3.66 -24.13
CA GLY A 332 -11.61 -2.58 -25.06
C GLY A 332 -11.34 -1.16 -24.56
N LEU A 333 -10.81 -0.99 -23.34
CA LEU A 333 -10.48 0.32 -22.79
C LEU A 333 -9.04 0.74 -23.12
N PRO A 334 -8.81 2.02 -23.47
CA PRO A 334 -7.46 2.51 -23.73
C PRO A 334 -6.61 2.41 -22.46
N ALA A 335 -5.36 1.99 -22.62
CA ALA A 335 -4.39 2.07 -21.54
C ALA A 335 -3.96 3.52 -21.35
N ALA A 336 -3.85 3.95 -20.11
CA ALA A 336 -3.30 5.24 -19.72
C ALA A 336 -2.15 5.03 -18.74
N ALA A 337 -1.17 5.94 -18.75
CA ALA A 337 -0.03 5.88 -17.84
C ALA A 337 -0.43 5.96 -16.35
N ARG A 338 -1.69 6.31 -16.06
CA ARG A 338 -2.25 6.41 -14.72
C ARG A 338 -3.28 5.37 -14.32
N ASP A 339 -3.34 4.29 -15.09
CA ASP A 339 -4.16 3.15 -14.71
C ASP A 339 -3.73 2.60 -13.35
N TYR A 340 -4.69 2.48 -12.44
CA TYR A 340 -4.55 1.86 -11.12
C TYR A 340 -3.63 2.61 -10.14
N ASP A 341 -3.45 3.92 -10.36
CA ASP A 341 -2.89 4.84 -9.38
C ASP A 341 -3.94 5.14 -8.30
N TRP A 342 -4.00 4.28 -7.28
CA TRP A 342 -5.02 4.37 -6.25
C TRP A 342 -4.86 5.56 -5.31
N HIS A 343 -3.65 6.10 -5.20
CA HIS A 343 -3.40 7.30 -4.41
C HIS A 343 -3.97 8.52 -5.13
N ALA A 344 -3.62 8.73 -6.41
CA ALA A 344 -4.23 9.78 -7.22
C ALA A 344 -5.75 9.59 -7.36
N CYS A 345 -6.23 8.33 -7.43
CA CYS A 345 -7.66 8.04 -7.41
C CYS A 345 -8.32 8.51 -6.11
N ALA A 346 -7.68 8.33 -4.96
CA ALA A 346 -8.20 8.79 -3.67
C ALA A 346 -8.19 10.33 -3.61
N ASP A 347 -7.07 10.96 -3.95
CA ASP A 347 -6.94 12.43 -4.00
C ASP A 347 -8.00 13.08 -4.91
N LEU A 348 -8.35 12.42 -6.02
CA LEU A 348 -9.37 12.90 -6.95
C LEU A 348 -10.81 12.75 -6.44
N LEU A 349 -11.07 11.71 -5.65
CA LEU A 349 -12.41 11.36 -5.19
C LEU A 349 -12.77 12.03 -3.86
N PHE A 350 -11.75 12.36 -3.06
CA PHE A 350 -11.91 12.93 -1.73
C PHE A 350 -11.33 14.34 -1.71
N ASP A 351 -12.18 15.36 -1.54
CA ASP A 351 -11.70 16.69 -1.16
C ASP A 351 -11.06 16.63 0.23
N GLU A 352 -10.07 17.49 0.51
CA GLU A 352 -9.39 17.65 1.82
C GLU A 352 -10.33 17.99 3.01
N ARG A 353 -11.64 18.02 2.79
CA ARG A 353 -12.67 18.46 3.74
C ARG A 353 -13.40 17.33 4.46
N HIS A 354 -13.12 16.07 4.15
CA HIS A 354 -13.94 14.97 4.66
C HIS A 354 -13.11 13.91 5.42
N ASP A 355 -13.40 13.77 6.72
CA ASP A 355 -12.61 13.01 7.69
C ASP A 355 -13.12 11.56 7.91
N VAL A 356 -13.78 10.94 6.93
CA VAL A 356 -14.35 9.59 7.12
C VAL A 356 -13.27 8.53 7.33
N GLN A 357 -12.07 8.75 6.79
CA GLN A 357 -10.91 7.88 7.02
C GLN A 357 -10.53 7.79 8.52
N ARG A 358 -10.73 8.86 9.30
CA ARG A 358 -10.50 8.84 10.76
C ARG A 358 -11.45 7.85 11.45
N LEU A 359 -12.69 7.74 10.99
CA LEU A 359 -13.68 6.82 11.55
C LEU A 359 -13.33 5.34 11.34
N PHE A 360 -12.62 5.01 10.26
CA PHE A 360 -12.10 3.64 10.05
C PHE A 360 -10.94 3.28 10.98
N THR A 361 -10.28 4.29 11.56
CA THR A 361 -9.11 4.13 12.44
C THR A 361 -9.50 4.12 13.92
N LEU A 362 -10.69 4.62 14.27
CA LEU A 362 -11.23 4.61 15.63
C LEU A 362 -11.67 3.20 16.03
N THR A 363 -10.72 2.42 16.54
CA THR A 363 -10.98 1.12 17.18
C THR A 363 -11.43 1.32 18.63
N ALA A 364 -12.72 1.06 18.87
CA ALA A 364 -13.42 0.79 20.15
C ALA A 364 -14.32 1.93 20.69
N PRO A 365 -15.50 1.58 21.25
CA PRO A 365 -16.24 2.50 22.11
C PRO A 365 -15.43 2.76 23.40
N PRO A 366 -15.59 3.92 24.05
CA PRO A 366 -14.95 4.18 25.33
C PRO A 366 -15.34 3.09 26.32
N GLN A 367 -14.35 2.37 26.83
CA GLN A 367 -14.56 1.50 27.99
C GLN A 367 -15.09 2.37 29.12
N SER A 368 -16.10 1.87 29.83
CA SER A 368 -16.71 2.55 30.96
C SER A 368 -15.62 3.05 31.93
N ALA A 369 -15.63 4.36 32.15
CA ALA A 369 -14.72 5.15 32.99
C ALA A 369 -13.91 4.35 34.02
N GLY A 370 -12.63 4.14 33.69
CA GLY A 370 -11.56 3.79 34.60
C GLY A 370 -10.37 4.72 34.35
N ASP A 371 -10.51 5.94 34.84
CA ASP A 371 -9.47 6.95 35.14
C ASP A 371 -8.13 6.80 34.40
N SER A 372 -7.98 7.48 33.26
CA SER A 372 -6.71 7.94 32.69
C SER A 372 -7.00 9.01 31.64
N GLY A 373 -6.65 10.26 31.94
CA GLY A 373 -7.02 11.45 31.17
C GLY A 373 -6.37 11.52 29.79
N ASN A 374 -7.16 11.28 28.75
CA ASN A 374 -6.95 11.85 27.42
C ASN A 374 -8.32 12.24 26.83
N ASP A 375 -8.77 13.46 27.09
CA ASP A 375 -10.11 13.98 26.79
C ASP A 375 -10.33 14.38 25.32
N THR A 376 -9.58 13.81 24.37
CA THR A 376 -9.68 14.20 22.93
C THR A 376 -10.31 13.14 22.02
N ASP A 377 -10.34 11.85 22.37
CA ASP A 377 -10.90 10.80 21.48
C ASP A 377 -12.38 10.46 21.74
N SER A 378 -12.91 10.83 22.91
CA SER A 378 -14.28 10.47 23.32
C SER A 378 -15.37 11.40 22.74
N SER A 379 -15.00 12.64 22.36
CA SER A 379 -15.90 13.63 21.76
C SER A 379 -16.25 13.25 20.31
N ASP A 380 -15.24 12.90 19.51
CA ASP A 380 -15.40 12.67 18.07
C ASP A 380 -16.17 11.38 17.75
N THR A 381 -16.01 10.34 18.58
CA THR A 381 -16.79 9.10 18.46
C THR A 381 -18.26 9.28 18.83
N ALA A 382 -18.56 10.15 19.81
CA ALA A 382 -19.92 10.49 20.19
C ALA A 382 -20.62 11.32 19.09
N ASP A 383 -19.93 12.30 18.51
CA ASP A 383 -20.48 13.10 17.39
C ASP A 383 -20.71 12.24 16.15
N ALA A 384 -19.80 11.32 15.80
CA ALA A 384 -19.96 10.42 14.65
C ALA A 384 -21.14 9.43 14.77
N ALA A 385 -21.56 9.09 16.00
CA ALA A 385 -22.74 8.27 16.26
C ALA A 385 -24.05 9.04 16.01
N HIS A 386 -24.01 10.37 16.11
CA HIS A 386 -25.14 11.26 15.87
C HIS A 386 -25.19 11.84 14.45
N LEU A 387 -24.14 11.67 13.64
CA LEU A 387 -24.13 12.08 12.23
C LEU A 387 -25.20 11.34 11.42
N ASP A 388 -25.96 12.09 10.62
CA ASP A 388 -26.75 11.52 9.53
C ASP A 388 -25.81 11.23 8.36
N TRP A 389 -25.35 9.98 8.28
CA TRP A 389 -24.38 9.53 7.26
C TRP A 389 -24.83 9.80 5.81
N PHE A 390 -26.13 9.99 5.59
CA PHE A 390 -26.69 10.20 4.26
C PHE A 390 -27.21 11.62 4.03
N ALA A 391 -26.97 12.53 4.99
CA ALA A 391 -27.16 13.96 4.76
C ALA A 391 -26.15 14.43 3.70
N ALA A 392 -26.62 15.24 2.75
CA ALA A 392 -25.78 15.76 1.69
C ALA A 392 -24.76 16.77 2.22
N PHE A 393 -23.53 16.73 1.73
CA PHE A 393 -22.50 17.73 2.01
C PHE A 393 -22.86 19.09 1.41
N ASP A 394 -23.53 19.08 0.24
CA ASP A 394 -24.08 20.26 -0.43
C ASP A 394 -25.55 19.98 -0.76
N GLU A 395 -26.46 20.83 -0.27
CA GLU A 395 -27.90 20.71 -0.50
C GLU A 395 -28.23 20.67 -2.00
N ASN A 396 -27.46 21.36 -2.85
CA ASN A 396 -27.65 21.38 -4.31
C ASN A 396 -27.26 20.08 -5.00
N ARG A 397 -26.56 19.18 -4.29
CA ARG A 397 -26.12 17.86 -4.78
C ARG A 397 -26.89 16.71 -4.11
N THR A 398 -27.98 17.01 -3.41
CA THR A 398 -28.81 15.98 -2.76
C THR A 398 -29.34 14.98 -3.79
N ARG A 399 -29.11 13.68 -3.54
CA ARG A 399 -29.63 12.61 -4.38
C ARG A 399 -31.16 12.58 -4.37
N ASP A 400 -31.78 12.33 -5.53
CA ASP A 400 -33.23 12.23 -5.65
C ASP A 400 -33.81 11.19 -4.67
N PRO A 401 -34.65 11.57 -3.68
CA PRO A 401 -35.22 10.64 -2.71
C PRO A 401 -36.13 9.58 -3.35
N ALA A 402 -36.67 9.81 -4.56
CA ALA A 402 -37.53 8.87 -5.27
C ALA A 402 -36.77 7.72 -5.97
N ARG A 403 -35.44 7.74 -5.97
CA ARG A 403 -34.59 6.73 -6.64
C ARG A 403 -34.82 5.29 -6.16
N GLY A 404 -35.35 5.11 -4.95
CA GLY A 404 -35.82 3.83 -4.42
C GLY A 404 -34.71 2.86 -3.99
N HIS A 405 -35.09 1.62 -3.69
CA HIS A 405 -34.21 0.53 -3.28
C HIS A 405 -34.39 -0.66 -4.22
N ARG A 406 -33.38 -1.55 -4.33
CA ARG A 406 -33.59 -2.83 -5.03
C ARG A 406 -34.76 -3.56 -4.36
N ARG A 407 -35.68 -4.07 -5.17
CA ARG A 407 -36.77 -4.90 -4.64
C ARG A 407 -36.14 -6.18 -4.06
N PRO A 408 -36.57 -6.63 -2.87
CA PRO A 408 -36.04 -7.83 -2.24
C PRO A 408 -36.21 -9.07 -3.11
#